data_AF-A0A7J6U504-F1
#
_entry.id   AF-A0A7J6U504-F1
#
_cell.length_a   1.000
_cell.length_b   1.000
_cell.length_c   1.000
_cell.angle_alpha   90.00
_cell.angle_beta   90.00
_cell.angle_gamma   90.00
#
_symmetry.space_group_name_H-M   'P 1'
#
loop_
_entity.id
_entity.type
_entity.pdbx_description
1 polymer ?
#
loop_
_entity_poly.entity_id
_entity_poly.type
_entity_poly.pdbx_seq_one_letter_code
_entity_poly.pdbx_strand_id
1 'polypeptide(L)'
;MPVGGMGGLQTLRSQVTTPPTDHSGQSAARGVTTHTVTKVDLPKLKDRFSLEHHLRICENMLLEAEVGQRSGGQFQPISRLQYNVVTKILGTLELHKDIFELASDTAEQNDHKWGPVKEVLLMTHAKRESLIEEFRASTIRLKYADVDKFCADARKLYAMAIRLFGAGNTYEIRGLIETLVSKLPADRASGLISEVHRIANLGAYTPEWPLAVNFDGFDQPLLGILNRLERQEGAVRSLRSVSKSSAARMAEAEEVCDAKAVEAAKSSAPVKSQPVSGGFSHQSI
;
A
#
# COMPACT_ATOMS: atom_id res chain seq x y z
N MET A 1 -47.36 -72.26 -58.94
CA MET A 1 -47.61 -72.48 -57.49
C MET A 1 -46.56 -71.67 -56.73
N PRO A 2 -46.92 -70.91 -55.68
CA PRO A 2 -47.34 -69.51 -55.86
C PRO A 2 -46.72 -68.53 -54.82
N VAL A 3 -47.09 -67.24 -54.95
CA VAL A 3 -47.14 -66.16 -53.92
C VAL A 3 -45.78 -65.67 -53.38
N GLY A 4 -45.47 -64.40 -53.14
CA GLY A 4 -46.11 -63.08 -53.11
C GLY A 4 -45.01 -62.12 -52.62
N GLY A 5 -44.96 -60.85 -52.99
CA GLY A 5 -45.93 -59.84 -52.59
C GLY A 5 -45.55 -59.24 -51.23
N MET A 6 -45.40 -57.91 -51.20
CA MET A 6 -45.21 -57.02 -50.03
C MET A 6 -43.76 -56.87 -49.54
N GLY A 7 -43.30 -55.68 -49.15
CA GLY A 7 -43.96 -54.39 -49.00
C GLY A 7 -42.92 -53.36 -48.60
N GLY A 8 -43.09 -52.13 -49.08
CA GLY A 8 -42.19 -51.02 -48.80
C GLY A 8 -42.17 -50.67 -47.32
N LEU A 9 -40.97 -50.50 -46.78
CA LEU A 9 -40.76 -49.76 -45.55
C LEU A 9 -40.32 -48.34 -45.94
N GLN A 10 -41.31 -47.46 -46.02
CA GLN A 10 -41.11 -46.02 -45.98
C GLN A 10 -40.62 -45.66 -44.58
N THR A 11 -39.36 -45.25 -44.46
CA THR A 11 -38.83 -44.64 -43.25
C THR A 11 -39.47 -43.26 -43.10
N LEU A 12 -40.49 -43.17 -42.25
CA LEU A 12 -41.10 -41.93 -41.80
C LEU A 12 -40.03 -41.07 -41.10
N ARG A 13 -39.51 -40.08 -41.81
CA ARG A 13 -38.82 -38.92 -41.21
C ARG A 13 -39.88 -38.09 -40.50
N SER A 14 -39.97 -38.22 -39.18
CA SER A 14 -40.66 -37.25 -38.34
C SER A 14 -39.92 -35.91 -38.44
N GLN A 15 -40.42 -35.02 -39.28
CA GLN A 15 -40.10 -33.60 -39.22
C GLN A 15 -40.72 -33.05 -37.95
N VAL A 16 -39.91 -32.89 -36.90
CA VAL A 16 -40.28 -32.02 -35.78
C VAL A 16 -40.07 -30.60 -36.27
N THR A 17 -41.16 -29.97 -36.70
CA THR A 17 -41.23 -28.55 -36.98
C THR A 17 -41.12 -27.82 -35.65
N THR A 18 -39.90 -27.47 -35.23
CA THR A 18 -39.70 -26.46 -34.19
C THR A 18 -40.19 -25.12 -34.75
N PRO A 19 -41.05 -24.37 -34.05
CA PRO A 19 -41.40 -23.02 -34.48
C PRO A 19 -40.13 -22.17 -34.59
N PRO A 20 -40.03 -21.25 -35.56
CA PRO A 20 -38.96 -20.27 -35.55
C PRO A 20 -39.21 -19.38 -34.35
N THR A 21 -38.49 -19.63 -33.26
CA THR A 21 -38.44 -18.67 -32.16
C THR A 21 -37.65 -17.48 -32.69
N ASP A 22 -38.43 -16.53 -33.20
CA ASP A 22 -38.02 -15.20 -33.57
C ASP A 22 -37.57 -14.48 -32.29
N HIS A 23 -36.37 -14.84 -31.82
CA HIS A 23 -35.64 -14.05 -30.84
C HIS A 23 -34.91 -12.93 -31.59
N SER A 24 -35.67 -12.15 -32.36
CA SER A 24 -35.39 -10.74 -32.59
C SER A 24 -35.63 -9.94 -31.30
N GLY A 25 -35.06 -10.42 -30.19
CA GLY A 25 -34.68 -9.60 -29.06
C GLY A 25 -33.44 -8.84 -29.45
N GLN A 26 -33.58 -7.90 -30.39
CA GLN A 26 -32.68 -6.76 -30.50
C GLN A 26 -32.84 -6.01 -29.18
N SER A 27 -32.15 -6.49 -28.15
CA SER A 27 -31.64 -5.61 -27.11
C SER A 27 -30.96 -4.50 -27.88
N ALA A 28 -31.47 -3.28 -27.74
CA ALA A 28 -30.85 -2.09 -28.27
C ALA A 28 -29.49 -1.95 -27.58
N ALA A 29 -28.52 -2.75 -28.02
CA ALA A 29 -27.12 -2.59 -27.69
C ALA A 29 -26.77 -1.22 -28.22
N ARG A 30 -26.71 -0.24 -27.32
CA ARG A 30 -26.11 1.07 -27.60
C ARG A 30 -24.78 0.76 -28.26
N GLY A 31 -24.69 0.95 -29.57
CA GLY A 31 -23.50 0.62 -30.31
C GLY A 31 -22.33 1.36 -29.68
N VAL A 32 -21.37 0.63 -29.12
CA VAL A 32 -20.17 1.22 -28.51
C VAL A 32 -19.50 2.09 -29.58
N THR A 33 -19.22 3.36 -29.35
CA THR A 33 -18.66 4.22 -30.40
C THR A 33 -17.22 4.60 -30.08
N THR A 34 -16.54 5.25 -31.02
CA THR A 34 -15.24 5.89 -30.78
C THR A 34 -15.31 6.87 -29.61
N HIS A 35 -16.43 7.57 -29.45
CA HIS A 35 -16.69 8.45 -28.31
C HIS A 35 -16.79 7.71 -26.97
N THR A 36 -17.17 6.42 -26.95
CA THR A 36 -17.07 5.60 -25.74
C THR A 36 -15.61 5.40 -25.35
N VAL A 37 -14.73 5.12 -26.31
CA VAL A 37 -13.28 4.93 -26.07
C VAL A 37 -12.64 6.21 -25.52
N THR A 38 -12.98 7.38 -26.07
CA THR A 38 -12.41 8.65 -25.61
C THR A 38 -12.84 9.02 -24.19
N LYS A 39 -14.00 8.55 -23.72
CA LYS A 39 -14.50 8.79 -22.36
C LYS A 39 -13.88 7.93 -21.28
N VAL A 40 -13.29 6.79 -21.61
CA VAL A 40 -12.60 5.95 -20.62
C VAL A 40 -11.37 6.70 -20.12
N ASP A 41 -11.31 7.04 -18.84
CA ASP A 41 -10.14 7.70 -18.26
C ASP A 41 -9.11 6.63 -17.85
N LEU A 42 -8.06 6.46 -18.65
CA LEU A 42 -7.02 5.48 -18.35
C LEU A 42 -5.90 6.14 -17.53
N PRO A 43 -5.41 5.48 -16.46
CA PRO A 43 -4.30 6.01 -15.68
C PRO A 43 -3.05 6.14 -16.56
N LYS A 44 -2.13 7.04 -16.18
CA LYS A 44 -0.78 7.11 -16.78
C LYS A 44 0.16 6.13 -16.07
N LEU A 45 1.09 5.54 -16.83
CA LEU A 45 2.13 4.68 -16.29
C LEU A 45 3.04 5.48 -15.36
N LYS A 46 2.99 5.18 -14.06
CA LYS A 46 3.79 5.89 -13.05
C LYS A 46 5.24 5.40 -12.99
N ASP A 47 5.43 4.10 -13.15
CA ASP A 47 6.71 3.42 -12.97
C ASP A 47 6.88 2.34 -14.03
N ARG A 48 8.02 2.35 -14.73
CA ARG A 48 8.38 1.40 -15.79
C ARG A 48 8.32 -0.06 -15.33
N PHE A 49 8.69 -0.34 -14.08
CA PHE A 49 8.71 -1.71 -13.55
C PHE A 49 7.31 -2.23 -13.21
N SER A 50 6.28 -1.39 -13.34
CA SER A 50 4.89 -1.76 -13.17
C SER A 50 4.12 -1.89 -14.48
N LEU A 51 4.83 -1.92 -15.62
CA LEU A 51 4.25 -1.97 -16.96
C LEU A 51 3.21 -3.10 -17.15
N GLU A 52 3.54 -4.34 -16.79
CA GLU A 52 2.60 -5.46 -16.98
C GLU A 52 1.29 -5.27 -16.19
N HIS A 53 1.41 -4.83 -14.94
CA HIS A 53 0.26 -4.56 -14.09
C HIS A 53 -0.57 -3.39 -14.62
N HIS A 54 0.11 -2.33 -15.07
CA HIS A 54 -0.51 -1.16 -15.68
C HIS A 54 -1.31 -1.51 -16.93
N LEU A 55 -0.73 -2.29 -17.85
CA LEU A 55 -1.42 -2.75 -19.05
C LEU A 55 -2.65 -3.59 -18.70
N ARG A 56 -2.53 -4.48 -17.70
CA ARG A 56 -3.66 -5.29 -17.22
C ARG A 56 -4.80 -4.44 -16.64
N ILE A 57 -4.48 -3.37 -15.92
CA ILE A 57 -5.50 -2.43 -15.43
C ILE A 57 -6.20 -1.74 -16.61
N CYS A 58 -5.43 -1.23 -17.56
CA CYS A 58 -6.00 -0.57 -18.75
C CYS A 58 -6.92 -1.52 -19.52
N GLU A 59 -6.48 -2.76 -19.76
CA GLU A 59 -7.28 -3.81 -20.39
C GLU A 59 -8.59 -4.07 -19.64
N ASN A 60 -8.55 -4.19 -18.32
CA ASN A 60 -9.74 -4.40 -17.51
C ASN A 60 -10.72 -3.22 -17.59
N MET A 61 -10.25 -1.98 -17.53
CA MET A 61 -11.10 -0.79 -17.68
C MET A 61 -11.75 -0.72 -19.06
N LEU A 62 -11.02 -1.13 -20.10
CA LEU A 62 -11.53 -1.19 -21.47
C LEU A 62 -12.50 -2.36 -21.68
N LEU A 63 -12.34 -3.47 -20.97
CA LEU A 63 -13.32 -4.55 -20.90
C LEU A 63 -14.62 -4.09 -20.23
N GLU A 64 -14.52 -3.40 -19.10
CA GLU A 64 -15.67 -2.84 -18.38
C GLU A 64 -16.43 -1.80 -19.21
N ALA A 65 -15.73 -1.05 -20.06
CA ALA A 65 -16.32 -0.10 -21.00
C ALA A 65 -16.86 -0.75 -22.29
N GLU A 66 -16.82 -2.08 -22.41
CA GLU A 66 -17.29 -2.85 -23.57
C GLU A 66 -16.58 -2.48 -24.89
N VAL A 67 -15.36 -1.94 -24.84
CA VAL A 67 -14.57 -1.58 -26.04
C VAL A 67 -13.60 -2.69 -26.47
N GLY A 68 -13.60 -3.81 -25.76
CA GLY A 68 -12.88 -5.03 -26.10
C GLY A 68 -13.49 -6.25 -25.44
N GLN A 69 -12.93 -7.41 -25.73
CA GLN A 69 -13.38 -8.71 -25.24
C GLN A 69 -12.20 -9.58 -24.84
N ARG A 70 -12.45 -10.59 -24.00
CA ARG A 70 -11.42 -11.55 -23.61
C ARG A 70 -11.53 -12.80 -24.48
N SER A 71 -10.46 -13.11 -25.21
CA SER A 71 -10.37 -14.28 -26.08
C SER A 71 -9.04 -14.99 -25.84
N GLY A 72 -9.09 -16.29 -25.55
CA GLY A 72 -7.88 -17.06 -25.20
C GLY A 72 -7.11 -16.50 -24.00
N GLY A 73 -7.81 -15.90 -23.02
CA GLY A 73 -7.20 -15.25 -21.85
C GLY A 73 -6.60 -13.86 -22.11
N GLN A 74 -6.48 -13.44 -23.37
CA GLN A 74 -5.93 -12.14 -23.77
C GLN A 74 -7.05 -11.14 -24.06
N PHE A 75 -6.73 -9.86 -23.83
CA PHE A 75 -7.59 -8.75 -24.25
C PHE A 75 -7.50 -8.55 -25.76
N GLN A 76 -8.64 -8.46 -26.42
CA GLN A 76 -8.75 -8.12 -27.84
C GLN A 76 -9.71 -6.94 -28.00
N PRO A 77 -9.23 -5.78 -28.51
CA PRO A 77 -10.10 -4.68 -28.89
C PRO A 77 -11.18 -5.12 -29.89
N ILE A 78 -12.36 -4.50 -29.85
CA ILE A 78 -13.36 -4.69 -30.92
C ILE A 78 -12.74 -4.22 -32.24
N SER A 79 -12.81 -5.03 -33.30
CA SER A 79 -12.08 -4.79 -34.56
C SER A 79 -12.28 -3.39 -35.14
N ARG A 80 -13.52 -2.88 -35.16
CA ARG A 80 -13.82 -1.52 -35.68
C ARG A 80 -13.31 -0.36 -34.80
N LEU A 81 -12.93 -0.65 -33.55
CA LEU A 81 -12.39 0.32 -32.58
C LEU A 81 -10.89 0.10 -32.31
N GLN A 82 -10.27 -0.89 -32.95
CA GLN A 82 -8.91 -1.35 -32.68
C GLN A 82 -7.90 -0.20 -32.62
N TYR A 83 -7.86 0.64 -33.67
CA TYR A 83 -6.97 1.80 -33.73
C TYR A 83 -7.15 2.71 -32.50
N ASN A 84 -8.39 3.16 -32.24
CA ASN A 84 -8.68 4.07 -31.14
C ASN A 84 -8.33 3.48 -29.77
N VAL A 85 -8.62 2.19 -29.57
CA VAL A 85 -8.32 1.50 -28.30
C VAL A 85 -6.81 1.38 -28.10
N VAL A 86 -6.07 0.99 -29.13
CA VAL A 86 -4.60 0.86 -29.02
C VAL A 86 -3.96 2.22 -28.81
N THR A 87 -4.28 3.24 -29.62
CA THR A 87 -3.75 4.61 -29.42
C THR A 87 -4.07 5.15 -28.03
N LYS A 88 -5.25 4.85 -27.49
CA LYS A 88 -5.64 5.20 -26.12
C LYS A 88 -4.73 4.54 -25.07
N ILE A 89 -4.44 3.24 -25.22
CA ILE A 89 -3.50 2.54 -24.34
C ILE A 89 -2.09 3.13 -24.48
N LEU A 90 -1.62 3.38 -25.71
CA LEU A 90 -0.30 3.98 -25.95
C LEU A 90 -0.16 5.34 -25.27
N GLY A 91 -1.19 6.18 -25.33
CA GLY A 91 -1.23 7.46 -24.62
C GLY A 91 -1.03 7.33 -23.11
N THR A 92 -1.25 6.17 -22.50
CA THR A 92 -0.96 5.96 -21.07
C THR A 92 0.54 5.88 -20.77
N LEU A 93 1.37 5.66 -21.78
CA LEU A 93 2.81 5.37 -21.67
C LEU A 93 3.70 6.61 -21.92
N GLU A 94 3.13 7.75 -22.33
CA GLU A 94 3.84 8.97 -22.76
C GLU A 94 4.92 9.49 -21.78
N LEU A 95 4.80 9.20 -20.49
CA LEU A 95 5.78 9.60 -19.47
C LEU A 95 7.10 8.81 -19.55
N HIS A 96 7.08 7.62 -20.18
CA HIS A 96 8.23 6.74 -20.36
C HIS A 96 8.52 6.62 -21.86
N LYS A 97 9.29 7.59 -22.39
CA LYS A 97 9.49 7.78 -23.83
C LYS A 97 9.99 6.54 -24.56
N ASP A 98 10.94 5.81 -23.98
CA ASP A 98 11.49 4.58 -24.54
C ASP A 98 10.42 3.49 -24.72
N ILE A 99 9.54 3.34 -23.73
CA ILE A 99 8.42 2.40 -23.78
C ILE A 99 7.38 2.86 -24.81
N PHE A 100 7.06 4.16 -24.83
CA PHE A 100 6.07 4.74 -25.73
C PHE A 100 6.49 4.65 -27.20
N GLU A 101 7.75 4.98 -27.52
CA GLU A 101 8.30 4.92 -28.87
C GLU A 101 8.27 3.48 -29.39
N LEU A 102 8.79 2.51 -28.62
CA LEU A 102 8.75 1.10 -28.99
C LEU A 102 7.31 0.61 -29.24
N ALA A 103 6.37 1.00 -28.37
CA ALA A 103 4.99 0.60 -28.49
C ALA A 103 4.31 1.20 -29.74
N SER A 104 4.60 2.47 -30.05
CA SER A 104 4.07 3.19 -31.21
C SER A 104 4.60 2.60 -32.51
N ASP A 105 5.92 2.40 -32.61
CA ASP A 105 6.55 1.79 -33.78
C ASP A 105 6.02 0.38 -34.03
N THR A 106 5.87 -0.43 -32.97
CA THR A 106 5.32 -1.78 -33.06
C THR A 106 3.85 -1.75 -33.50
N ALA A 107 3.05 -0.79 -33.02
CA ALA A 107 1.65 -0.65 -33.38
C ALA A 107 1.51 -0.30 -34.86
N GLU A 108 2.33 0.63 -35.37
CA GLU A 108 2.34 0.99 -36.79
C GLU A 108 2.71 -0.19 -37.68
N GLN A 109 3.72 -0.98 -37.31
CA GLN A 109 4.15 -2.17 -38.05
C GLN A 109 3.13 -3.31 -38.07
N ASN A 110 2.21 -3.35 -37.09
CA ASN A 110 1.27 -4.47 -36.90
C ASN A 110 -0.19 -4.06 -37.08
N ASP A 111 -0.46 -2.99 -37.85
CA ASP A 111 -1.82 -2.47 -38.11
C ASP A 111 -2.62 -2.22 -36.81
N HIS A 112 -1.94 -1.79 -35.75
CA HIS A 112 -2.50 -1.55 -34.42
C HIS A 112 -3.15 -2.79 -33.78
N LYS A 113 -2.65 -4.00 -34.08
CA LYS A 113 -3.04 -5.20 -33.32
C LYS A 113 -2.44 -5.14 -31.92
N TRP A 114 -3.28 -5.19 -30.89
CA TRP A 114 -2.84 -5.07 -29.50
C TRP A 114 -1.92 -6.21 -29.03
N GLY A 115 -2.20 -7.45 -29.45
CA GLY A 115 -1.44 -8.63 -29.03
C GLY A 115 0.07 -8.51 -29.25
N PRO A 116 0.53 -8.29 -30.50
CA PRO A 116 1.95 -8.08 -30.81
C PRO A 116 2.58 -6.91 -30.05
N VAL A 117 1.88 -5.78 -29.92
CA VAL A 117 2.37 -4.61 -29.19
C VAL A 117 2.62 -4.94 -27.72
N LYS A 118 1.64 -5.57 -27.07
CA LYS A 118 1.75 -6.01 -25.68
C LYS A 118 2.91 -6.99 -25.51
N GLU A 119 3.03 -7.96 -26.39
CA GLU A 119 4.08 -8.98 -26.34
C GLU A 119 5.48 -8.35 -26.37
N VAL A 120 5.75 -7.49 -27.36
CA VAL A 120 7.04 -6.80 -27.51
C VAL A 120 7.36 -5.93 -26.28
N LEU A 121 6.37 -5.20 -25.77
CA LEU A 121 6.53 -4.37 -24.58
C LEU A 121 6.92 -5.19 -23.35
N LEU A 122 6.22 -6.29 -23.11
CA LEU A 122 6.48 -7.15 -21.96
C LEU A 122 7.82 -7.86 -22.08
N MET A 123 8.16 -8.37 -23.27
CA MET A 123 9.45 -9.02 -23.51
C MET A 123 10.64 -8.06 -23.40
N THR A 124 10.44 -6.77 -23.65
CA THR A 124 11.53 -5.78 -23.62
C THR A 124 11.68 -5.12 -22.25
N HIS A 125 10.58 -4.65 -21.66
CA HIS A 125 10.60 -3.79 -20.47
C HIS A 125 10.09 -4.47 -19.19
N ALA A 126 9.43 -5.63 -19.29
CA ALA A 126 8.89 -6.37 -18.14
C ALA A 126 9.56 -7.75 -17.96
N LYS A 127 10.84 -7.87 -18.33
CA LYS A 127 11.63 -9.09 -18.09
C LYS A 127 11.70 -9.40 -16.60
N ARG A 128 11.42 -10.65 -16.25
CA ARG A 128 11.39 -11.11 -14.86
C ARG A 128 12.70 -10.82 -14.13
N GLU A 129 13.83 -11.05 -14.79
CA GLU A 129 15.18 -10.85 -14.25
C GLU A 129 15.40 -9.38 -13.88
N SER A 130 15.08 -8.45 -14.79
CA SER A 130 15.19 -7.02 -14.55
C SER A 130 14.27 -6.53 -13.43
N LEU A 131 13.07 -7.11 -13.31
CA LEU A 131 12.16 -6.79 -12.21
C LEU A 131 12.69 -7.30 -10.86
N ILE A 132 13.34 -8.47 -10.83
CA ILE A 132 13.98 -9.01 -9.62
C ILE A 132 15.18 -8.14 -9.21
N GLU A 133 16.00 -7.71 -10.16
CA GLU A 133 17.12 -6.80 -9.90
C GLU A 133 16.64 -5.48 -9.29
N GLU A 134 15.60 -4.87 -9.88
CA GLU A 134 15.03 -3.65 -9.33
C GLU A 134 14.40 -3.87 -7.95
N PHE A 135 13.68 -4.97 -7.74
CA PHE A 135 13.13 -5.33 -6.45
C PHE A 135 14.22 -5.40 -5.36
N ARG A 136 15.33 -6.09 -5.65
CA ARG A 136 16.48 -6.18 -4.75
C ARG A 136 17.11 -4.81 -4.51
N ALA A 137 17.33 -4.03 -5.57
CA ALA A 137 17.91 -2.71 -5.46
C ALA A 137 17.03 -1.75 -4.63
N SER A 138 15.72 -1.76 -4.85
CA SER A 138 14.76 -0.98 -4.06
C SER A 138 14.71 -1.43 -2.59
N THR A 139 14.81 -2.73 -2.32
CA THR A 139 14.90 -3.28 -0.96
C THR A 139 16.18 -2.83 -0.24
N ILE A 140 17.33 -2.79 -0.94
CA ILE A 140 18.60 -2.32 -0.40
C ILE A 140 18.54 -0.82 -0.08
N ARG A 141 17.98 -0.02 -0.99
CA ARG A 141 17.87 1.45 -0.87
C ARG A 141 16.85 1.89 0.18
N LEU A 142 15.93 1.03 0.61
CA LEU A 142 14.95 1.36 1.62
C LEU A 142 15.62 1.79 2.93
N LYS A 143 15.20 2.95 3.44
CA LYS A 143 15.67 3.53 4.70
C LYS A 143 14.47 3.95 5.54
N TYR A 144 14.56 3.74 6.84
CA TYR A 144 13.61 4.29 7.78
C TYR A 144 13.90 5.78 8.01
N ALA A 145 13.00 6.65 7.57
CA ALA A 145 13.07 8.11 7.81
C ALA A 145 11.93 8.54 8.75
N ASP A 146 10.72 8.15 8.40
CA ASP A 146 9.49 8.33 9.16
C ASP A 146 8.57 7.12 8.89
N VAL A 147 7.62 6.87 9.80
CA VAL A 147 6.77 5.69 9.73
C VAL A 147 5.87 5.68 8.49
N ASP A 148 5.36 6.84 8.08
CA ASP A 148 4.35 6.94 7.02
C ASP A 148 4.99 6.65 5.65
N LYS A 149 6.12 7.29 5.37
CA LYS A 149 6.92 7.04 4.17
C LYS A 149 7.43 5.62 4.13
N PHE A 150 7.96 5.11 5.26
CA PHE A 150 8.43 3.74 5.34
C PHE A 150 7.30 2.74 5.04
N CYS A 151 6.11 2.92 5.63
CA CYS A 151 4.96 2.07 5.34
C CYS A 151 4.52 2.17 3.87
N ALA A 152 4.53 3.37 3.28
CA ALA A 152 4.18 3.54 1.88
C ALA A 152 5.14 2.81 0.94
N ASP A 153 6.45 2.89 1.19
CA ASP A 153 7.47 2.22 0.39
C ASP A 153 7.48 0.70 0.65
N ALA A 154 7.25 0.26 1.89
CA ALA A 154 7.08 -1.14 2.25
C ALA A 154 5.90 -1.79 1.52
N ARG A 155 4.75 -1.09 1.39
CA ARG A 155 3.61 -1.55 0.58
C ARG A 155 3.97 -1.73 -0.89
N LYS A 156 4.72 -0.79 -1.47
CA LYS A 156 5.17 -0.89 -2.87
C LYS A 156 6.06 -2.11 -3.08
N LEU A 157 7.03 -2.33 -2.18
CA LEU A 157 7.91 -3.49 -2.22
C LEU A 157 7.14 -4.81 -2.05
N TYR A 158 6.20 -4.86 -1.10
CA TYR A 158 5.34 -6.02 -0.92
C TYR A 158 4.50 -6.32 -2.15
N ALA A 159 3.86 -5.31 -2.75
CA ALA A 159 3.10 -5.48 -3.98
C ALA A 159 3.99 -5.92 -5.16
N MET A 160 5.25 -5.51 -5.21
CA MET A 160 6.22 -6.00 -6.19
C MET A 160 6.59 -7.47 -5.94
N ALA A 161 6.85 -7.85 -4.69
CA ALA A 161 7.14 -9.24 -4.32
C ALA A 161 5.98 -10.19 -4.64
N ILE A 162 4.75 -9.81 -4.32
CA ILE A 162 3.55 -10.61 -4.64
C ILE A 162 3.40 -10.80 -6.16
N ARG A 163 3.68 -9.76 -6.96
CA ARG A 163 3.63 -9.85 -8.44
C ARG A 163 4.73 -10.75 -8.99
N LEU A 164 5.94 -10.68 -8.43
CA LEU A 164 7.08 -11.44 -8.93
C LEU A 164 7.05 -12.90 -8.46
N PHE A 165 6.83 -13.14 -7.19
CA PHE A 165 6.99 -14.46 -6.57
C PHE A 165 5.66 -15.16 -6.31
N GLY A 166 4.55 -14.44 -6.40
CA GLY A 166 3.21 -14.93 -6.07
C GLY A 166 2.92 -14.82 -4.58
N ALA A 167 1.64 -14.61 -4.23
CA ALA A 167 1.20 -14.50 -2.85
C ALA A 167 1.41 -15.79 -2.02
N GLY A 168 1.46 -16.95 -2.69
CA GLY A 168 1.71 -18.23 -2.05
C GLY A 168 3.19 -18.52 -1.75
N ASN A 169 4.14 -17.70 -2.22
CA ASN A 169 5.56 -17.92 -1.96
C ASN A 169 5.94 -17.36 -0.59
N THR A 170 5.62 -18.11 0.45
CA THR A 170 5.84 -17.72 1.86
C THR A 170 7.31 -17.50 2.18
N TYR A 171 8.25 -18.15 1.49
CA TYR A 171 9.69 -17.98 1.68
C TYR A 171 10.15 -16.56 1.30
N GLU A 172 9.84 -16.11 0.08
CA GLU A 172 10.20 -14.77 -0.39
C GLU A 172 9.48 -13.68 0.42
N ILE A 173 8.22 -13.92 0.79
CA ILE A 173 7.45 -12.97 1.60
C ILE A 173 8.00 -12.88 3.02
N ARG A 174 8.38 -14.00 3.66
CA ARG A 174 9.05 -14.00 4.96
C ARG A 174 10.36 -13.20 4.90
N GLY A 175 11.21 -13.52 3.92
CA GLY A 175 12.51 -12.84 3.76
C GLY A 175 12.37 -11.34 3.52
N LEU A 176 11.35 -10.92 2.75
CA LEU A 176 11.05 -9.50 2.60
C LEU A 176 10.65 -8.87 3.94
N ILE A 177 9.72 -9.46 4.69
CA ILE A 177 9.23 -8.90 5.95
C ILE A 177 10.36 -8.79 6.98
N GLU A 178 11.19 -9.81 7.12
CA GLU A 178 12.37 -9.78 7.98
C GLU A 178 13.34 -8.68 7.55
N THR A 179 13.58 -8.55 6.24
CA THR A 179 14.44 -7.48 5.69
C THR A 179 13.85 -6.10 5.99
N LEU A 180 12.54 -5.89 5.82
CA LEU A 180 11.88 -4.63 6.13
C LEU A 180 12.03 -4.28 7.62
N VAL A 181 11.77 -5.25 8.51
CA VAL A 181 11.91 -5.03 9.95
C VAL A 181 13.36 -4.76 10.35
N SER A 182 14.35 -5.36 9.67
CA SER A 182 15.77 -5.05 9.87
C SER A 182 16.16 -3.61 9.50
N LYS A 183 15.34 -2.89 8.71
CA LYS A 183 15.57 -1.48 8.39
C LYS A 183 15.04 -0.52 9.45
N LEU A 184 14.28 -1.01 10.43
CA LEU A 184 13.77 -0.21 11.53
C LEU A 184 14.86 0.02 12.59
N PRO A 185 14.78 1.11 13.36
CA PRO A 185 15.48 1.25 14.64
C PRO A 185 15.29 0.01 15.53
N ALA A 186 16.33 -0.40 16.26
CA ALA A 186 16.35 -1.68 16.98
C ALA A 186 15.26 -1.81 18.07
N ASP A 187 14.97 -0.71 18.76
CA ASP A 187 13.87 -0.57 19.72
C ASP A 187 12.51 -0.78 19.04
N ARG A 188 12.31 -0.20 17.84
CA ARG A 188 11.08 -0.39 17.07
C ARG A 188 10.94 -1.79 16.51
N ALA A 189 12.02 -2.36 15.98
CA ALA A 189 12.03 -3.72 15.47
C ALA A 189 11.63 -4.71 16.57
N SER A 190 12.26 -4.61 17.74
CA SER A 190 11.95 -5.46 18.89
C SER A 190 10.54 -5.25 19.44
N GLY A 191 10.06 -3.99 19.52
CA GLY A 191 8.69 -3.66 19.91
C GLY A 191 7.65 -4.25 18.95
N LEU A 192 7.89 -4.12 17.64
CA LEU A 192 7.02 -4.68 16.59
C LEU A 192 6.95 -6.20 16.70
N ILE A 193 8.09 -6.88 16.77
CA ILE A 193 8.15 -8.35 16.86
C ILE A 193 7.43 -8.83 18.13
N SER A 194 7.66 -8.18 19.28
CA SER A 194 7.02 -8.55 20.55
C SER A 194 5.50 -8.41 20.48
N GLU A 195 5.01 -7.34 19.86
CA GLU A 195 3.58 -7.09 19.71
C GLU A 195 2.92 -8.07 18.74
N VAL A 196 3.61 -8.48 17.66
CA VAL A 196 3.16 -9.56 16.77
C VAL A 196 3.03 -10.88 17.53
N HIS A 197 4.03 -11.25 18.33
CA HIS A 197 3.98 -12.47 19.16
C HIS A 197 2.77 -12.43 20.10
N ARG A 198 2.52 -11.29 20.74
CA ARG A 198 1.38 -11.09 21.64
C ARG A 198 0.03 -11.24 20.91
N ILE A 199 -0.12 -10.61 19.74
CA ILE A 199 -1.38 -10.62 18.97
C ILE A 199 -1.67 -12.01 18.40
N ALA A 200 -0.66 -12.65 17.82
CA ALA A 200 -0.80 -13.98 17.22
C ALA A 200 -0.73 -15.13 18.24
N ASN A 201 -0.66 -14.81 19.54
CA ASN A 201 -0.52 -15.77 20.64
C ASN A 201 0.62 -16.79 20.38
N LEU A 202 1.74 -16.30 19.87
CA LEU A 202 2.90 -17.12 19.59
C LEU A 202 3.65 -17.39 20.89
N GLY A 203 4.16 -18.62 21.04
CA GLY A 203 5.13 -18.92 22.08
C GLY A 203 6.37 -18.03 21.95
N ALA A 204 7.05 -17.80 23.08
CA ALA A 204 8.27 -16.99 23.09
C ALA A 204 9.28 -17.51 22.04
N TYR A 205 9.86 -16.59 21.26
CA TYR A 205 10.92 -16.86 20.27
C TYR A 205 10.52 -17.72 19.05
N THR A 206 9.27 -17.65 18.60
CA THR A 206 8.83 -18.37 17.41
C THR A 206 9.36 -17.69 16.13
N PRO A 207 10.07 -18.40 15.22
CA PRO A 207 10.60 -17.83 13.98
C PRO A 207 9.50 -17.55 12.92
N GLU A 208 8.26 -17.98 13.18
CA GLU A 208 7.11 -17.84 12.28
C GLU A 208 6.42 -16.47 12.37
N TRP A 209 6.87 -15.58 13.26
CA TRP A 209 6.28 -14.26 13.44
C TRP A 209 6.12 -13.41 12.16
N PRO A 210 7.01 -13.46 11.14
CA PRO A 210 6.88 -12.59 9.96
C PRO A 210 5.59 -12.83 9.17
N LEU A 211 5.02 -14.03 9.25
CA LEU A 211 3.81 -14.43 8.53
C LEU A 211 2.60 -14.64 9.47
N ALA A 212 2.77 -14.43 10.77
CA ALA A 212 1.74 -14.70 11.77
C ALA A 212 0.58 -13.69 11.75
N VAL A 213 0.81 -12.51 11.16
CA VAL A 213 -0.20 -11.50 10.91
C VAL A 213 -0.15 -11.06 9.45
N ASN A 214 -1.27 -10.53 8.96
CA ASN A 214 -1.29 -9.93 7.62
C ASN A 214 -0.28 -8.79 7.52
N PHE A 215 0.39 -8.67 6.38
CA PHE A 215 1.35 -7.60 6.16
C PHE A 215 0.69 -6.21 6.21
N ASP A 216 -0.45 -6.07 5.52
CA ASP A 216 -1.26 -4.85 5.43
C ASP A 216 -2.75 -5.21 5.34
N GLY A 217 -3.64 -4.23 5.47
CA GLY A 217 -5.09 -4.43 5.34
C GLY A 217 -5.85 -4.31 6.68
N PHE A 218 -6.78 -5.21 6.92
CA PHE A 218 -7.64 -5.21 8.11
C PHE A 218 -7.10 -6.17 9.19
N ASP A 219 -7.65 -6.08 10.40
CA ASP A 219 -7.37 -6.98 11.52
C ASP A 219 -5.93 -6.96 12.06
N GLN A 220 -5.49 -5.78 12.51
CA GLN A 220 -4.18 -5.56 13.15
C GLN A 220 -2.98 -6.01 12.29
N PRO A 221 -2.85 -5.51 11.06
CA PRO A 221 -1.74 -5.89 10.19
C PRO A 221 -0.40 -5.39 10.73
N LEU A 222 0.70 -5.98 10.26
CA LEU A 222 2.07 -5.62 10.62
C LEU A 222 2.34 -4.11 10.51
N LEU A 223 1.98 -3.48 9.39
CA LEU A 223 2.14 -2.03 9.20
C LEU A 223 1.20 -1.21 10.11
N GLY A 224 0.05 -1.75 10.48
CA GLY A 224 -0.87 -1.12 11.43
C GLY A 224 -0.32 -1.15 12.86
N ILE A 225 0.32 -2.26 13.24
CA ILE A 225 1.02 -2.39 14.53
C ILE A 225 2.17 -1.38 14.60
N LEU A 226 2.99 -1.29 13.55
CA LEU A 226 4.11 -0.34 13.49
C LEU A 226 3.65 1.11 13.66
N ASN A 227 2.57 1.50 12.96
CA ASN A 227 1.99 2.84 13.10
C ASN A 227 1.46 3.11 14.51
N ARG A 228 0.87 2.10 15.16
CA ARG A 228 0.39 2.22 16.54
C ARG A 228 1.55 2.45 17.51
N LEU A 229 2.66 1.72 17.36
CA LEU A 229 3.87 1.89 18.17
C LEU A 229 4.44 3.30 18.03
N GLU A 230 4.49 3.85 16.81
CA GLU A 230 4.96 5.23 16.61
C GLU A 230 4.10 6.25 17.37
N ARG A 231 2.78 6.12 17.30
CA ARG A 231 1.86 7.02 18.01
C ARG A 231 2.01 6.92 19.53
N GLN A 232 2.20 5.70 20.05
CA GLN A 232 2.43 5.47 21.48
C GLN A 232 3.74 6.11 21.94
N GLU A 233 4.83 5.95 21.19
CA GLU A 233 6.10 6.61 21.49
C GLU A 233 6.00 8.14 21.45
N GLY A 234 5.28 8.68 20.47
CA GLY A 234 5.00 10.12 20.38
C GLY A 234 4.24 10.63 21.62
N ALA A 235 3.21 9.90 22.06
CA ALA A 235 2.46 10.23 23.27
C ALA A 235 3.33 10.16 24.53
N VAL A 236 4.15 9.11 24.68
CA VAL A 236 5.07 8.96 25.83
C VAL A 236 6.12 10.08 25.84
N ARG A 237 6.67 10.46 24.68
CA ARG A 237 7.62 11.59 24.57
C ARG A 237 6.96 12.90 24.98
N SER A 238 5.71 13.15 24.58
CA SER A 238 4.94 14.33 24.99
C SER A 238 4.67 14.35 26.50
N LEU A 239 4.27 13.22 27.09
CA LEU A 239 4.07 13.13 28.54
C LEU A 239 5.36 13.38 29.31
N ARG A 240 6.50 12.86 28.84
CA ARG A 240 7.81 13.10 29.45
C ARG A 240 8.25 14.56 29.36
N SER A 241 7.97 15.25 28.25
CA SER A 241 8.33 16.68 28.13
C SER A 241 7.46 17.56 29.05
N VAL A 242 6.16 17.26 29.19
CA VAL A 242 5.26 17.92 30.14
C VAL A 242 5.70 17.66 31.58
N SER A 243 6.09 16.43 31.91
CA SER A 243 6.59 16.11 33.26
C SER A 243 7.88 16.86 33.60
N LYS A 244 8.83 16.97 32.65
CA LYS A 244 10.07 17.73 32.84
C LYS A 244 9.82 19.24 32.99
N SER A 245 8.93 19.82 32.20
CA SER A 245 8.60 21.25 32.31
C SER A 245 7.83 21.56 33.60
N SER A 246 6.96 20.66 34.04
CA SER A 246 6.29 20.77 35.34
C SER A 246 7.29 20.66 36.50
N ALA A 247 8.24 19.73 36.44
CA ALA A 247 9.28 19.59 37.45
C ALA A 247 10.19 20.83 37.52
N ALA A 248 10.57 21.39 36.36
CA ALA A 248 11.36 22.61 36.29
C ALA A 248 10.63 23.83 36.90
N ARG A 249 9.33 24.00 36.61
CA ARG A 249 8.50 25.07 37.19
C ARG A 249 8.33 24.92 38.71
N MET A 250 8.22 23.69 39.21
CA MET A 250 8.13 23.43 40.65
C MET A 250 9.45 23.77 41.36
N ALA A 251 10.59 23.40 40.76
CA ALA A 251 11.90 23.77 41.30
C ALA A 251 12.14 25.29 41.31
N GLU A 252 11.73 26.00 40.25
CA GLU A 252 11.81 27.46 40.19
C GLU A 252 10.90 28.13 41.23
N ALA A 253 9.70 27.58 41.46
CA ALA A 253 8.79 28.08 42.51
C ALA A 253 9.35 27.86 43.92
N GLU A 254 10.04 26.75 44.16
CA GLU A 254 10.71 26.45 45.44
C GLU A 254 11.87 27.42 45.70
N GLU A 255 12.71 27.68 44.69
CA GLU A 255 13.81 28.66 44.79
C GLU A 255 13.30 30.09 45.08
N VAL A 256 12.17 30.49 44.47
CA VAL A 256 11.54 31.79 44.74
C VAL A 256 10.97 31.88 46.16
N CYS A 257 10.38 30.79 46.67
CA CYS A 257 9.89 30.74 48.05
C CYS A 257 11.03 30.83 49.06
N ASP A 258 12.13 30.12 48.82
CA ASP A 258 13.32 30.15 49.67
C ASP A 258 13.98 31.53 49.67
N ALA A 259 14.11 32.16 48.49
CA ALA A 259 14.64 33.52 48.38
C ALA A 259 13.80 34.54 49.17
N LYS A 260 12.46 34.45 49.09
CA LYS A 260 11.54 35.31 49.86
C LYS A 260 11.62 35.05 51.36
N ALA A 261 11.82 33.81 51.79
CA ALA A 261 11.98 33.47 53.21
C ALA A 261 13.28 34.07 53.79
N VAL A 262 14.38 34.05 53.03
CA VAL A 262 15.66 34.66 53.42
C VAL A 262 15.56 36.19 53.48
N GLU A 263 14.83 36.81 52.56
CA GLU A 263 14.61 38.26 52.55
C GLU A 263 13.72 38.72 53.73
N ALA A 264 12.67 37.95 54.05
CA ALA A 264 11.83 38.19 55.22
C ALA A 264 12.63 38.09 56.54
N ALA A 265 13.54 37.12 56.65
CA ALA A 265 14.40 36.95 57.83
C ALA A 265 15.42 38.08 58.04
N LYS A 266 15.85 38.77 56.96
CA LYS A 266 16.72 39.96 57.05
C LYS A 266 15.96 41.21 57.50
N SER A 267 14.66 41.28 57.25
CA SER A 267 13.82 42.42 57.67
C SER A 267 13.45 42.41 59.15
N SER A 268 13.65 41.28 59.86
CA SER A 268 13.30 41.10 61.28
C SER A 268 14.48 41.29 62.26
N ALA A 269 15.50 42.07 61.91
CA ALA A 269 16.59 42.39 62.84
C ALA A 269 16.09 43.29 63.99
N PRO A 270 16.41 42.97 65.27
CA PRO A 270 15.80 43.65 66.41
C PRO A 270 16.37 45.06 66.62
N VAL A 271 15.47 46.00 66.86
CA VAL A 271 15.74 47.39 67.26
C VAL A 271 16.59 47.39 68.54
N LYS A 272 17.79 48.00 68.48
CA LYS A 272 18.70 48.18 69.63
C LYS A 272 18.00 48.92 70.77
N SER A 273 17.80 48.25 71.90
CA SER A 273 17.38 48.84 73.18
C SER A 273 18.53 49.60 73.83
N GLN A 274 18.30 50.87 74.19
CA GLN A 274 19.21 51.72 74.97
C GLN A 274 19.45 51.17 76.39
N PRO A 275 20.64 51.38 76.99
CA PRO A 275 20.88 51.03 78.39
C PRO A 275 20.45 52.18 79.32
N VAL A 276 19.57 51.88 80.27
CA VAL A 276 19.25 52.75 81.42
C VAL A 276 20.21 52.44 82.56
N SER A 277 20.95 53.46 83.00
CA SER A 277 21.80 53.44 84.18
C SER A 277 20.94 53.54 85.45
N GLY A 278 21.11 52.61 86.38
CA GLY A 278 20.49 52.64 87.70
C GLY A 278 21.44 52.05 88.73
N GLY A 279 22.11 52.92 89.49
CA GLY A 279 22.99 52.55 90.58
C GLY A 279 22.21 52.09 91.82
N PHE A 280 22.83 51.21 92.59
CA PHE A 280 22.46 50.97 93.98
C PHE A 280 23.73 50.81 94.82
N SER A 281 23.93 51.76 95.73
CA SER A 281 24.85 51.67 96.85
C SER A 281 24.17 50.89 97.98
N HIS A 282 24.91 50.04 98.68
CA HIS A 282 24.59 49.73 100.07
C HIS A 282 25.86 49.50 100.89
N GLN A 283 25.94 50.27 101.98
CA GLN A 283 26.89 50.19 103.08
C GLN A 283 26.76 48.86 103.84
N SER A 284 27.86 48.44 104.47
CA SER A 284 27.81 47.74 105.76
C SER A 284 29.08 48.05 106.57
N ILE A 285 28.81 48.74 107.70
CA ILE A 285 29.41 48.71 109.05
C ILE A 285 30.89 48.35 109.17
#